data_AF-A0A3B4B726-F1
#
_entry.id   AF-A0A3B4B726-F1
#
_cell.length_a   1.000
_cell.length_b   1.000
_cell.length_c   1.000
_cell.angle_alpha   90.00
_cell.angle_beta   90.00
_cell.angle_gamma   90.00
#
_symmetry.space_group_name_H-M   'P 1'
#
loop_
_entity.id
_entity.type
_entity.pdbx_description
1 polymer ?
#
loop_
_entity_poly.entity_id
_entity_poly.type
_entity_poly.pdbx_seq_one_letter_code
_entity_poly.pdbx_strand_id
1 'polypeptide(L)'
;LLIYIFLIYFIIFFYFFFYLYILLFFYYLFFYIFFLSFFSWRLDLKDGLALYNSENNIGLRNAWNIIQAEWKCCGVIAYTDWHEALKEKVVPDRCCQEHYQNCGRNSTNMFWNRVSFVLRFCFTASHILAATTKQTPYNDLISFRNNV
;
A
#
# COMPACT_ATOMS: atom_id res chain seq x y z
N LEU A 1 19.14 -41.72 40.44
CA LEU A 1 17.96 -40.83 40.48
C LEU A 1 18.32 -39.38 40.10
N LEU A 2 19.22 -38.70 40.83
CA LEU A 2 19.61 -37.31 40.51
C LEU A 2 20.16 -37.11 39.10
N ILE A 3 21.04 -38.00 38.63
CA ILE A 3 21.59 -37.97 37.27
C ILE A 3 20.48 -38.12 36.22
N TYR A 4 19.51 -39.02 36.46
CA TYR A 4 18.38 -39.22 35.56
C TYR A 4 17.48 -37.98 35.48
N ILE A 5 17.21 -37.35 36.63
CA ILE A 5 16.48 -36.08 36.71
C ILE A 5 17.22 -35.00 35.92
N PHE A 6 18.54 -34.87 36.10
CA PHE A 6 19.37 -33.91 35.35
C PHE A 6 19.29 -34.15 33.84
N LEU A 7 19.40 -35.40 33.39
CA LEU A 7 19.30 -35.75 31.97
C LEU A 7 17.92 -35.42 31.39
N ILE A 8 16.83 -35.66 32.13
CA ILE A 8 15.49 -35.27 31.69
C ILE A 8 15.37 -33.76 31.51
N TYR A 9 15.81 -32.98 32.51
CA TYR A 9 15.76 -31.52 32.42
C TYR A 9 16.58 -31.00 31.24
N PHE A 10 17.75 -31.60 31.01
CA PHE A 10 18.62 -31.26 29.89
C PHE A 10 17.95 -31.54 28.53
N ILE A 11 17.26 -32.68 28.39
CA ILE A 11 16.51 -33.02 27.17
C ILE A 11 15.34 -32.04 26.96
N ILE A 12 14.57 -31.74 28.01
CA ILE A 12 13.44 -30.80 27.93
C ILE A 12 13.94 -29.40 27.55
N PHE A 13 15.04 -28.95 28.15
CA PHE A 13 15.68 -27.69 27.82
C PHE A 13 16.01 -27.64 26.33
N PHE A 14 16.73 -28.62 25.80
CA PHE A 14 17.06 -28.62 24.37
C PHE A 14 15.84 -28.66 23.46
N TYR A 15 14.83 -29.45 23.80
CA TYR A 15 13.59 -29.50 23.03
C TYR A 15 12.90 -28.11 22.99
N PHE A 16 12.87 -27.41 24.13
CA PHE A 16 12.34 -26.06 24.21
C PHE A 16 13.13 -25.06 23.34
N PHE A 17 14.47 -25.09 23.40
CA PHE A 17 15.30 -24.23 22.54
C PHE A 17 15.13 -24.55 21.06
N PHE A 18 15.02 -25.84 20.70
CA PHE A 18 14.77 -26.25 19.34
C PHE A 18 13.42 -25.74 18.84
N TYR A 19 12.36 -25.87 19.65
CA TYR A 19 11.05 -25.32 19.32
C TYR A 19 11.10 -23.80 19.12
N LEU A 20 11.74 -23.06 20.04
CA LEU A 20 11.91 -21.61 19.90
C LEU A 20 12.65 -21.24 18.61
N TYR A 21 13.72 -21.98 18.27
CA TYR A 21 14.47 -21.76 17.04
C TYR A 21 13.60 -21.95 15.80
N ILE A 22 12.80 -23.01 15.76
CA ILE A 22 11.88 -23.28 14.64
C ILE A 22 10.83 -22.18 14.51
N LEU A 23 10.27 -21.70 15.63
CA LEU A 23 9.28 -20.61 15.64
C LEU A 23 9.90 -19.30 15.11
N LEU A 24 11.11 -18.98 15.54
CA LEU A 24 11.84 -17.80 15.04
C LEU A 24 12.17 -17.93 13.55
N PHE A 25 12.55 -19.13 13.09
CA PHE A 25 12.83 -19.38 11.69
C PHE A 25 11.59 -19.16 10.81
N PHE A 26 10.44 -19.71 11.20
CA PHE A 26 9.19 -19.50 10.47
C PHE A 26 8.74 -18.03 10.49
N TYR A 27 8.88 -17.35 11.63
CA TYR A 27 8.61 -15.91 11.72
C TYR A 27 9.49 -15.10 10.77
N TYR A 28 10.81 -15.40 10.74
CA TYR A 28 11.75 -14.74 9.85
C TYR A 28 11.44 -15.01 8.38
N LEU A 29 11.12 -16.26 8.01
CA LEU A 29 10.71 -16.60 6.65
C LEU A 29 9.44 -15.86 6.24
N PHE A 30 8.43 -15.86 7.10
CA PHE A 30 7.19 -15.12 6.83
C PHE A 30 7.46 -13.63 6.64
N PHE A 31 8.24 -13.02 7.54
CA PHE A 31 8.62 -11.62 7.44
C PHE A 31 9.42 -11.34 6.16
N TYR A 32 10.39 -12.18 5.81
CA TYR A 32 11.20 -12.05 4.60
C TYR A 32 10.35 -12.11 3.33
N ILE A 33 9.46 -13.11 3.21
CA ILE A 33 8.55 -13.23 2.07
C ILE A 33 7.59 -12.05 2.00
N PHE A 34 6.98 -11.68 3.13
CA PHE A 34 6.10 -10.52 3.22
C PHE A 34 6.83 -9.24 2.78
N PHE A 35 8.04 -9.02 3.27
CA PHE A 35 8.86 -7.85 2.92
C PHE A 35 9.20 -7.82 1.43
N LEU A 36 9.62 -8.95 0.85
CA LEU A 36 9.87 -9.07 -0.59
C LEU A 36 8.62 -8.77 -1.42
N SER A 37 7.51 -9.41 -1.10
CA SER A 37 6.24 -9.16 -1.80
C SER A 37 5.85 -7.69 -1.70
N PHE A 38 5.88 -7.11 -0.49
CA PHE A 38 5.53 -5.72 -0.28
C PHE A 38 6.39 -4.74 -1.09
N PHE A 39 7.69 -5.00 -1.21
CA PHE A 39 8.57 -4.19 -2.06
C PHE A 39 8.23 -4.32 -3.54
N SER A 40 7.96 -5.55 -4.03
CA SER A 40 7.53 -5.78 -5.42
C SER A 40 6.24 -5.03 -5.74
N TRP A 41 5.20 -5.19 -4.92
CA TRP A 41 3.92 -4.51 -5.10
C TRP A 41 4.06 -2.98 -5.14
N ARG A 42 4.95 -2.42 -4.32
CA ARG A 42 5.23 -0.98 -4.32
C ARG A 42 5.84 -0.51 -5.64
N LEU A 43 6.74 -1.28 -6.23
CA LEU A 43 7.34 -0.96 -7.52
C LEU A 43 6.29 -1.05 -8.64
N ASP A 44 5.52 -2.13 -8.70
CA ASP A 44 4.48 -2.31 -9.72
C ASP A 44 3.43 -1.18 -9.68
N LEU A 45 3.06 -0.74 -8.48
CA LEU A 45 2.14 0.39 -8.30
C LEU A 45 2.76 1.73 -8.73
N LYS A 46 4.07 1.92 -8.53
CA LYS A 46 4.79 3.12 -9.02
C LYS A 46 4.89 3.13 -10.53
N ASP A 47 5.14 1.99 -11.16
CA ASP A 47 5.14 1.84 -12.61
C ASP A 47 3.75 2.12 -13.19
N GLY A 48 2.68 1.64 -12.51
CA GLY A 48 1.31 2.01 -12.84
C GLY A 48 1.03 3.51 -12.72
N LEU A 49 1.65 4.18 -11.74
CA LEU A 49 1.56 5.65 -11.58
C LEU A 49 2.21 6.38 -12.76
N ALA A 50 3.35 5.90 -13.26
CA ALA A 50 4.06 6.49 -14.40
C ALA A 50 3.24 6.46 -15.69
N LEU A 51 2.30 5.52 -15.81
CA LEU A 51 1.40 5.39 -16.96
C LEU A 51 0.13 6.27 -16.84
N TYR A 52 -0.06 6.99 -15.73
CA TYR A 52 -1.29 7.74 -15.45
C TYR A 52 -1.70 8.74 -16.55
N ASN A 53 -0.74 9.45 -17.15
CA ASN A 53 -1.00 10.46 -18.19
C ASN A 53 -0.99 9.90 -19.62
N SER A 54 -0.76 8.59 -19.80
CA SER A 54 -0.74 8.00 -21.14
C SER A 54 -2.15 7.89 -21.72
N GLU A 55 -2.31 8.32 -22.98
CA GLU A 55 -3.62 8.41 -23.64
C GLU A 55 -4.31 7.04 -23.78
N ASN A 56 -3.52 5.97 -23.88
CA ASN A 56 -4.02 4.61 -24.05
C ASN A 56 -4.42 3.90 -22.74
N ASN A 57 -4.25 4.54 -21.57
CA ASN A 57 -4.50 3.91 -20.27
C ASN A 57 -5.59 4.65 -19.46
N ILE A 58 -6.69 5.01 -20.12
CA ILE A 58 -7.85 5.70 -19.51
C ILE A 58 -8.39 4.93 -18.30
N GLY A 59 -8.54 3.61 -18.42
CA GLY A 59 -9.02 2.75 -17.32
C GLY A 59 -8.11 2.79 -16.09
N LEU A 60 -6.78 2.80 -16.29
CA LEU A 60 -5.80 2.91 -15.20
C LEU A 60 -5.90 4.26 -14.51
N ARG A 61 -6.00 5.34 -15.29
CA ARG A 61 -6.20 6.71 -14.76
C ARG A 61 -7.48 6.81 -13.93
N ASN A 62 -8.57 6.22 -14.42
CA ASN A 62 -9.85 6.21 -13.71
C ASN A 62 -9.78 5.39 -12.42
N ALA A 63 -9.11 4.24 -12.44
CA ALA A 63 -8.88 3.43 -11.24
C ALA A 63 -8.12 4.22 -10.16
N TRP A 64 -7.03 4.91 -10.54
CA TRP A 64 -6.29 5.77 -9.62
C TRP A 64 -7.15 6.88 -9.03
N ASN A 65 -7.95 7.56 -9.85
CA ASN A 65 -8.86 8.61 -9.41
C ASN A 65 -9.90 8.10 -8.39
N ILE A 66 -10.46 6.91 -8.63
CA ILE A 66 -11.44 6.28 -7.73
C ILE A 66 -10.77 5.93 -6.39
N ILE A 67 -9.63 5.24 -6.43
CA ILE A 67 -8.92 4.79 -5.23
C ILE A 67 -8.55 5.99 -4.35
N GLN A 68 -8.01 7.06 -4.94
CA GLN A 68 -7.64 8.27 -4.21
C GLN A 68 -8.84 9.00 -3.61
N ALA A 69 -9.96 9.07 -4.35
CA ALA A 69 -11.17 9.72 -3.90
C ALA A 69 -11.85 8.96 -2.76
N GLU A 70 -11.87 7.62 -2.82
CA GLU A 70 -12.54 6.75 -1.85
C GLU A 70 -11.70 6.57 -0.59
N TRP A 71 -10.42 6.24 -0.75
CA TRP A 71 -9.54 5.93 0.38
C TRP A 71 -8.84 7.14 0.96
N LYS A 72 -9.06 8.31 0.35
CA LYS A 72 -8.59 9.58 0.86
C LYS A 72 -7.07 9.52 1.03
N CYS A 73 -6.37 9.24 -0.07
CA CYS A 73 -4.94 8.93 -0.09
C CYS A 73 -4.26 9.62 -1.27
N CYS A 74 -2.93 9.78 -1.23
CA CYS A 74 -2.19 10.39 -2.35
C CYS A 74 -0.83 9.73 -2.60
N GLY A 75 -0.74 9.02 -3.73
CA GLY A 75 0.45 8.27 -4.13
C GLY A 75 0.49 6.86 -3.55
N VAL A 76 1.55 6.12 -3.88
CA VAL A 76 1.74 4.73 -3.43
C VAL A 76 2.24 4.74 -1.98
N ILE A 77 3.35 5.45 -1.76
CA ILE A 77 4.05 5.63 -0.49
C ILE A 77 4.09 7.12 -0.14
N ALA A 78 4.06 8.04 -1.10
CA ALA A 78 4.01 9.46 -0.79
C ALA A 78 3.42 10.24 -1.96
N TYR A 79 2.91 11.42 -1.67
CA TYR A 79 2.47 12.35 -2.72
C TYR A 79 3.58 12.67 -3.72
N THR A 80 4.85 12.63 -3.30
CA THR A 80 6.01 12.85 -4.17
C THR A 80 6.18 11.78 -5.24
N ASP A 81 5.53 10.61 -5.11
CA ASP A 81 5.50 9.60 -6.17
C ASP A 81 4.87 10.17 -7.45
N TRP A 82 3.92 11.11 -7.33
CA TRP A 82 3.37 11.83 -8.47
C TRP A 82 4.38 12.75 -9.15
N HIS A 83 5.33 13.32 -8.39
CA HIS A 83 6.37 14.15 -9.00
C HIS A 83 7.31 13.31 -9.86
N GLU A 84 7.59 12.08 -9.41
CA GLU A 84 8.40 11.11 -10.16
C GLU A 84 7.65 10.60 -11.40
N ALA A 85 6.36 10.32 -11.28
CA ALA A 85 5.50 9.82 -12.35
C ALA A 85 5.21 10.87 -13.44
N LEU A 86 4.85 12.09 -13.03
CA LEU A 86 4.44 13.17 -13.93
C LEU A 86 5.59 14.05 -14.40
N LYS A 87 6.79 13.87 -13.82
CA LYS A 87 7.99 14.70 -14.07
C LYS A 87 7.79 16.21 -13.80
N GLU A 88 6.73 16.57 -13.08
CA GLU A 88 6.41 17.92 -12.65
C GLU A 88 6.11 17.91 -11.14
N LYS A 89 6.34 19.01 -10.42
CA LYS A 89 6.01 19.13 -8.98
C LYS A 89 4.50 19.32 -8.76
N VAL A 90 3.71 18.36 -9.23
CA VAL A 90 2.26 18.42 -9.29
C VAL A 90 1.64 17.10 -8.83
N VAL A 91 0.43 17.19 -8.27
CA VAL A 91 -0.38 16.03 -7.89
C VAL A 91 -1.75 16.09 -8.58
N PRO A 92 -2.44 14.96 -8.80
CA PRO A 92 -3.82 14.96 -9.31
C PRO A 92 -4.79 15.69 -8.38
N ASP A 93 -5.84 16.28 -8.94
CA ASP A 93 -6.82 17.05 -8.16
C ASP A 93 -7.54 16.22 -7.09
N ARG A 94 -7.66 14.91 -7.30
CA ARG A 94 -8.24 13.97 -6.32
C ARG A 94 -7.42 13.83 -5.04
N CYS A 95 -6.15 14.24 -5.03
CA CYS A 95 -5.32 14.29 -3.84
C CYS A 95 -5.63 15.48 -2.90
N CYS A 96 -6.39 16.48 -3.35
CA CYS A 96 -6.67 17.70 -2.58
C CYS A 96 -7.92 17.58 -1.70
N GLN A 97 -7.95 18.36 -0.60
CA GLN A 97 -9.10 18.45 0.33
C GLN A 97 -10.35 18.99 -0.35
N GLU A 98 -10.18 20.08 -1.08
CA GLU A 98 -11.27 20.77 -1.77
C GLU A 98 -11.12 20.48 -3.27
N HIS A 99 -12.22 20.10 -3.91
CA HIS A 99 -12.27 19.83 -5.36
C HIS A 99 -12.14 21.13 -6.16
N TYR A 100 -10.94 21.70 -6.17
CA TYR A 100 -10.55 22.78 -7.06
C TYR A 100 -9.78 22.23 -8.24
N GLN A 101 -10.12 22.70 -9.43
CA GLN A 101 -9.42 22.35 -10.66
C GLN A 101 -7.98 22.86 -10.60
N ASN A 102 -7.01 22.00 -10.89
CA ASN A 102 -5.57 22.25 -10.82
C ASN A 102 -5.02 22.61 -9.42
N CYS A 103 -5.63 22.11 -8.35
CA CYS A 103 -5.17 22.39 -6.98
C CYS A 103 -3.73 21.93 -6.72
N GLY A 104 -3.31 20.84 -7.38
CA GLY A 104 -1.98 20.25 -7.21
C GLY A 104 -0.86 20.95 -7.99
N ARG A 105 -1.18 21.91 -8.87
CA ARG A 105 -0.20 22.52 -9.79
C ARG A 105 0.56 23.72 -9.23
N ASN A 106 0.14 24.25 -8.08
CA ASN A 106 0.66 25.51 -7.53
C ASN A 106 1.11 25.34 -6.07
N SER A 107 2.23 24.64 -5.86
CA SER A 107 2.79 24.34 -4.54
C SER A 107 3.58 25.52 -3.94
N THR A 108 2.88 26.61 -3.66
CA THR A 108 3.38 27.65 -2.73
C THR A 108 3.33 27.11 -1.29
N ASN A 109 3.84 27.84 -0.29
CA ASN A 109 3.81 27.43 1.14
C ASN A 109 2.40 27.07 1.68
N MET A 110 1.33 27.39 0.94
CA MET A 110 -0.06 26.98 1.19
C MET A 110 -0.42 25.55 0.74
N PHE A 111 0.49 24.84 0.05
CA PHE A 111 0.31 23.47 -0.44
C PHE A 111 -0.10 22.49 0.66
N TRP A 112 0.52 22.62 1.83
CA TRP A 112 0.29 21.79 3.01
C TRP A 112 -1.10 21.97 3.62
N ASN A 113 -1.76 23.11 3.38
CA ASN A 113 -3.13 23.37 3.82
C ASN A 113 -4.18 22.87 2.81
N ARG A 114 -3.79 22.42 1.60
CA ARG A 114 -4.73 22.01 0.53
C ARG A 114 -4.66 20.52 0.18
N VAL A 115 -3.54 19.85 0.46
CA VAL A 115 -3.39 18.41 0.21
C VAL A 115 -3.69 17.63 1.48
N SER A 116 -4.85 16.97 1.52
CA SER A 116 -5.34 16.33 2.76
C SER A 116 -4.57 15.08 3.18
N PHE A 117 -3.84 14.47 2.24
CA PHE A 117 -3.44 13.07 2.32
C PHE A 117 -1.97 12.84 2.02
N VAL A 118 -1.15 13.87 2.25
CA VAL A 118 0.31 13.84 2.07
C VAL A 118 0.93 12.62 2.77
N LEU A 119 0.42 12.27 3.95
CA LEU A 119 0.92 11.17 4.78
C LEU A 119 0.08 9.88 4.68
N ARG A 120 -0.93 9.82 3.79
CA ARG A 120 -1.84 8.68 3.71
C ARG A 120 -1.57 7.85 2.46
N PHE A 121 -0.97 6.68 2.67
CA PHE A 121 -0.66 5.72 1.62
C PHE A 121 -1.94 5.11 1.06
N CYS A 122 -2.07 5.02 -0.27
CA CYS A 122 -3.24 4.38 -0.87
C CYS A 122 -3.27 2.88 -0.59
N PHE A 123 -2.13 2.21 -0.47
CA PHE A 123 -2.07 0.75 -0.39
C PHE A 123 -1.48 0.27 0.93
N THR A 124 -2.13 0.65 2.02
CA THR A 124 -1.85 0.07 3.34
C THR A 124 -2.49 -1.32 3.45
N ALA A 125 -1.97 -2.16 4.36
CA ALA A 125 -2.58 -3.47 4.63
C ALA A 125 -4.07 -3.34 4.97
N SER A 126 -4.48 -2.31 5.72
CA SER A 126 -5.88 -2.06 6.06
C SER A 126 -6.75 -1.70 4.85
N HIS A 127 -6.24 -0.94 3.89
CA HIS A 127 -6.97 -0.63 2.65
C HIS A 127 -7.08 -1.85 1.74
N ILE A 128 -6.03 -2.65 1.62
CA ILE A 128 -6.04 -3.88 0.83
C ILE A 128 -7.01 -4.90 1.44
N LEU A 129 -6.97 -5.08 2.76
CA LEU A 129 -7.94 -5.89 3.50
C LEU A 129 -9.37 -5.38 3.25
N ALA A 130 -9.60 -4.07 3.39
CA ALA A 130 -10.90 -3.46 3.10
C ALA A 130 -11.37 -3.69 1.66
N ALA A 131 -10.47 -3.66 0.67
CA ALA A 131 -10.75 -3.94 -0.72
C ALA A 131 -11.14 -5.41 -0.95
N THR A 132 -10.47 -6.34 -0.27
CA THR A 132 -10.79 -7.78 -0.35
C THR A 132 -12.09 -8.14 0.38
N THR A 133 -12.50 -7.34 1.36
CA THR A 133 -13.75 -7.55 2.13
C THR A 133 -14.94 -6.78 1.59
N LYS A 134 -14.74 -5.71 0.80
CA LYS A 134 -15.83 -5.02 0.10
C LYS A 134 -16.31 -5.94 -1.03
N GLN A 135 -17.40 -6.66 -0.78
CA GLN A 135 -18.23 -7.18 -1.87
C GLN A 135 -18.70 -5.95 -2.67
N THR A 136 -18.08 -5.68 -3.81
CA THR A 136 -18.51 -4.57 -4.67
C THR A 136 -19.95 -4.84 -5.10
N PRO A 137 -20.91 -3.96 -4.78
CA PRO A 137 -22.25 -4.09 -5.31
C PRO A 137 -22.19 -4.08 -6.84
N TYR A 138 -22.95 -4.95 -7.49
CA TYR A 138 -22.98 -5.12 -8.94
C TYR A 138 -23.14 -3.79 -9.72
N ASN A 139 -23.80 -2.79 -9.13
CA ASN A 139 -24.01 -1.47 -9.72
C ASN A 139 -22.72 -0.63 -9.83
N ASP A 140 -21.74 -0.81 -8.93
CA ASP A 140 -20.45 -0.12 -8.99
C ASP A 140 -19.53 -0.74 -10.05
N LEU A 141 -19.69 -2.04 -10.34
CA LEU A 141 -19.02 -2.72 -11.46
C LEU A 141 -19.53 -2.23 -12.82
N ILE A 142 -20.81 -1.84 -12.93
CA ILE A 142 -21.38 -1.23 -14.14
C ILE A 142 -20.80 0.18 -14.34
N SER A 143 -20.62 0.97 -13.27
CA SER A 143 -19.92 2.26 -13.37
C SER A 143 -18.46 2.11 -13.78
N PHE A 144 -17.77 1.05 -13.33
CA PHE A 144 -16.39 0.76 -13.73
C PHE A 144 -16.31 0.29 -15.18
N ARG A 145 -17.26 -0.54 -15.65
CA ARG A 145 -17.35 -1.00 -17.05
C ARG A 145 -17.73 0.10 -18.02
N ASN A 146 -18.58 1.03 -17.62
CA ASN A 146 -19.07 2.10 -18.50
C ASN A 146 -18.13 3.32 -18.58
N ASN A 147 -17.07 3.34 -17.75
CA ASN A 147 -16.05 4.40 -17.73
C ASN A 147 -14.65 3.86 -18.12
N VAL A 148 -14.55 2.65 -18.68
CA VAL A 148 -13.35 2.14 -19.37
C VAL A 148 -13.55 2.24 -20.87
#